data_AF-A0A844BJK6-F1
#
_entry.id   AF-A0A844BJK6-F1
#
_cell.length_a   1.000
_cell.length_b   1.000
_cell.length_c   1.000
_cell.angle_alpha   90.00
_cell.angle_beta   90.00
_cell.angle_gamma   90.00
#
_symmetry.space_group_name_H-M   'P 1'
#
loop_
_entity.id
_entity.type
_entity.pdbx_description
1 polymer ?
#
loop_
_entity_poly.entity_id
_entity_poly.type
_entity_poly.pdbx_seq_one_letter_code
_entity_poly.pdbx_strand_id
1 'polypeptide(L)'
;MRKLSNFERLMILVTASQGRKDPWVDVDLVAELVARGDEWALNWEYEWLDEEYHPKQPIVDETVKIFEMMQHARRSAEELGKPELFAALGFEGFDLNNDDHYGVAKVLVEKLNRFTDLPNASANSHSVASLPRYRQLLERYEPIRRTLLAGSNYGLMSEDQLKELAGV
;
A
#
# COMPACT_ATOMS: atom_id res chain seq x y z
N MET A 1 27.93 24.38 4.20
CA MET A 1 28.12 22.96 3.80
C MET A 1 27.02 22.62 2.81
N ARG A 2 27.30 21.96 1.68
CA ARG A 2 26.28 21.62 0.67
C ARG A 2 25.41 20.45 1.17
N LYS A 3 24.09 20.52 0.98
CA LYS A 3 23.19 19.37 1.20
C LYS A 3 23.43 18.32 0.12
N LEU A 4 23.58 17.05 0.50
CA LEU A 4 23.70 15.94 -0.44
C LEU A 4 22.32 15.57 -1.01
N SER A 5 22.25 15.23 -2.30
CA SER A 5 21.04 14.69 -2.92
C SER A 5 20.72 13.27 -2.43
N ASN A 6 19.50 12.79 -2.69
CA ASN A 6 19.11 11.41 -2.38
C ASN A 6 20.06 10.39 -3.02
N PHE A 7 20.34 10.55 -4.32
CA PHE A 7 21.29 9.70 -5.05
C PHE A 7 22.68 9.71 -4.40
N GLU A 8 23.22 10.88 -4.04
CA GLU A 8 24.54 10.99 -3.41
C GLU A 8 24.58 10.30 -2.04
N ARG A 9 23.55 10.50 -1.22
CA ARG A 9 23.43 9.83 0.09
C ARG A 9 23.36 8.32 -0.08
N LEU A 10 22.49 7.84 -0.98
CA LEU A 10 22.28 6.43 -1.20
C LEU A 10 23.56 5.76 -1.73
N MET A 11 24.26 6.36 -2.68
CA MET A 11 25.53 5.83 -3.20
C MET A 11 26.61 5.72 -2.11
N ILE A 12 26.73 6.73 -1.25
CA ILE A 12 27.68 6.70 -0.12
C ILE A 12 27.31 5.56 0.85
N LEU A 13 26.03 5.43 1.21
CA LEU A 13 25.56 4.42 2.15
C LEU A 13 25.62 3.00 1.58
N VAL A 14 25.30 2.80 0.31
CA VAL A 14 25.45 1.52 -0.40
C VAL A 14 26.92 1.10 -0.40
N THR A 15 27.82 2.00 -0.80
CA THR A 15 29.27 1.73 -0.81
C THR A 15 29.78 1.39 0.60
N ALA A 16 29.37 2.17 1.60
CA ALA A 16 29.77 1.92 2.98
C ALA A 16 29.15 0.63 3.57
N SER A 17 28.03 0.17 3.02
CA SER A 17 27.33 -1.05 3.43
C SER A 17 27.96 -2.33 2.87
N GLN A 18 28.74 -2.24 1.80
CA GLN A 18 29.37 -3.41 1.19
C GLN A 18 30.30 -4.14 2.16
N GLY A 19 30.09 -5.46 2.31
CA GLY A 19 30.90 -6.32 3.16
C GLY A 19 30.66 -6.14 4.67
N ARG A 20 29.70 -5.31 5.08
CA ARG A 20 29.29 -5.22 6.49
C ARG A 20 28.37 -6.37 6.85
N LYS A 21 28.53 -6.91 8.06
CA LYS A 21 27.58 -7.87 8.66
C LYS A 21 26.23 -7.22 8.97
N ASP A 22 26.25 -5.93 9.30
CA ASP A 22 25.09 -5.10 9.60
C ASP A 22 25.14 -3.84 8.72
N PRO A 23 24.57 -3.93 7.50
CA PRO A 23 24.62 -2.85 6.53
C PRO A 23 23.67 -1.71 6.92
N TRP A 24 24.00 -0.48 6.53
CA TRP A 24 23.13 0.68 6.78
C TRP A 24 21.96 0.77 5.80
N VAL A 25 22.12 0.14 4.63
CA VAL A 25 21.10 -0.02 3.61
C VAL A 25 21.16 -1.44 3.09
N ASP A 26 20.00 -2.04 2.83
CA ASP A 26 19.92 -3.33 2.17
C ASP A 26 20.27 -3.15 0.68
N VAL A 27 21.49 -3.58 0.32
CA VAL A 27 22.05 -3.40 -1.02
C VAL A 27 21.27 -4.22 -2.05
N ASP A 28 20.78 -5.40 -1.67
CA ASP A 28 20.04 -6.28 -2.57
C ASP A 28 18.65 -5.71 -2.85
N LEU A 29 17.98 -5.18 -1.82
CA LEU A 29 16.72 -4.47 -1.97
C LEU A 29 16.88 -3.24 -2.88
N VAL A 30 17.89 -2.41 -2.64
CA VAL A 30 18.16 -1.22 -3.47
C VAL A 30 18.40 -1.62 -4.92
N ALA A 31 19.22 -2.64 -5.17
CA ALA A 31 19.49 -3.11 -6.52
C ALA A 31 18.22 -3.64 -7.21
N GLU A 32 17.39 -4.41 -6.50
CA GLU A 32 16.14 -4.95 -7.04
C GLU A 32 15.14 -3.85 -7.41
N LEU A 33 14.93 -2.87 -6.53
CA LEU A 33 13.98 -1.77 -6.77
C LEU A 33 14.42 -0.89 -7.95
N VAL A 34 15.70 -0.51 -8.01
CA VAL A 34 16.23 0.30 -9.12
C VAL A 34 16.17 -0.47 -10.44
N ALA A 35 16.53 -1.76 -10.44
CA ALA A 35 16.51 -2.58 -11.67
C ALA A 35 15.10 -2.75 -12.27
N ARG A 36 14.05 -2.60 -11.46
CA ARG A 36 12.64 -2.74 -11.88
C ARG A 36 11.91 -1.41 -12.09
N GLY A 37 12.59 -0.28 -11.87
CA GLY A 37 11.97 1.04 -11.95
C GLY A 37 10.94 1.29 -10.83
N ASP A 38 11.22 0.77 -9.64
CA ASP A 38 10.42 0.91 -8.42
C ASP A 38 11.11 1.80 -7.37
N GLU A 39 11.88 2.80 -7.80
CA GLU A 39 12.65 3.70 -6.93
C GLU A 39 11.78 4.47 -5.94
N TRP A 40 10.49 4.66 -6.26
CA TRP A 40 9.49 5.23 -5.35
C TRP A 40 9.46 4.51 -3.98
N ALA A 41 9.73 3.20 -3.96
CA ALA A 41 9.71 2.37 -2.76
C ALA A 41 10.88 2.69 -1.82
N LEU A 42 11.95 3.34 -2.31
CA LEU A 42 13.07 3.75 -1.45
C LEU A 42 12.63 4.80 -0.43
N ASN A 43 11.71 5.71 -0.79
CA ASN A 43 11.16 6.70 0.15
C ASN A 43 10.26 6.07 1.24
N TRP A 44 9.72 4.87 0.98
CA TRP A 44 8.95 4.10 1.96
C TRP A 44 9.83 3.32 2.94
N GLU A 45 11.01 2.91 2.51
CA GLU A 45 11.94 2.12 3.32
C GLU A 45 12.94 2.99 4.09
N TYR A 46 13.37 4.09 3.49
CA TYR A 46 14.41 4.96 4.03
C TYR A 46 13.86 6.36 4.30
N GLU A 47 13.32 6.56 5.50
CA GLU A 47 12.68 7.82 5.95
C GLU A 47 13.59 9.08 5.87
N TRP A 48 14.90 8.89 5.76
CA TRP A 48 15.88 9.97 5.65
C TRP A 48 16.11 10.49 4.22
N LEU A 49 15.50 9.84 3.21
CA LEU A 49 15.43 10.38 1.85
C LEU A 49 14.45 11.55 1.81
N ASP A 50 14.82 12.59 1.05
CA ASP A 50 13.89 13.68 0.76
C ASP A 50 12.79 13.15 -0.18
N GLU A 51 11.54 13.61 -0.04
CA GLU A 51 10.46 13.17 -0.93
C GLU A 51 10.72 13.64 -2.37
N GLU A 52 10.63 12.71 -3.33
CA GLU A 52 10.85 12.96 -4.74
C GLU A 52 9.68 12.40 -5.55
N TYR A 53 9.22 13.15 -6.55
CA TYR A 53 8.16 12.70 -7.45
C TYR A 53 8.63 11.55 -8.33
N HIS A 54 7.82 10.49 -8.39
CA HIS A 54 8.02 9.37 -9.30
C HIS A 54 6.81 9.23 -10.25
N PRO A 55 7.00 8.86 -11.53
CA PRO A 55 5.87 8.68 -12.45
C PRO A 55 4.82 7.66 -12.00
N LYS A 56 5.22 6.64 -11.22
CA LYS A 56 4.29 5.67 -10.61
C LYS A 56 3.54 6.20 -9.38
N GLN A 57 3.85 7.39 -8.87
CA GLN A 57 3.25 7.92 -7.63
C GLN A 57 1.72 7.89 -7.63
N PRO A 58 1.00 8.27 -8.71
CA PRO A 58 -0.47 8.20 -8.71
C PRO A 58 -1.00 6.77 -8.49
N ILE A 59 -0.31 5.76 -9.02
CA ILE A 59 -0.67 4.34 -8.89
C ILE A 59 -0.34 3.85 -7.48
N VAL A 60 0.79 4.30 -6.92
CA VAL A 60 1.18 4.04 -5.52
C VAL A 60 0.13 4.59 -4.56
N ASP A 61 -0.25 5.86 -4.72
CA ASP A 61 -1.24 6.52 -3.88
C ASP A 61 -2.61 5.85 -3.95
N GLU A 62 -3.05 5.46 -5.15
CA GLU A 62 -4.32 4.74 -5.31
C GLU A 62 -4.27 3.34 -4.68
N THR A 63 -3.18 2.59 -4.89
CA THR A 63 -2.97 1.27 -4.26
C THR A 63 -3.04 1.37 -2.73
N VAL A 64 -2.34 2.36 -2.16
CA VAL A 64 -2.31 2.60 -0.71
C VAL A 64 -3.70 2.96 -0.18
N LYS A 65 -4.44 3.84 -0.86
CA LYS A 65 -5.83 4.18 -0.47
C LYS A 65 -6.73 2.95 -0.47
N ILE A 66 -6.61 2.08 -1.48
CA ILE A 66 -7.37 0.82 -1.53
C ILE A 66 -6.99 -0.07 -0.35
N PHE A 67 -5.70 -0.24 -0.07
CA PHE A 67 -5.24 -1.08 1.04
C PHE A 67 -5.65 -0.54 2.40
N GLU A 68 -5.56 0.77 2.64
CA GLU A 68 -6.02 1.41 3.88
C GLU A 68 -7.52 1.23 4.08
N MET A 69 -8.33 1.42 3.03
CA MET A 69 -9.77 1.15 3.08
C MET A 69 -10.04 -0.31 3.45
N MET A 70 -9.38 -1.25 2.78
CA MET A 70 -9.58 -2.68 3.00
C MET A 70 -9.12 -3.13 4.39
N GLN A 71 -7.99 -2.62 4.90
CA GLN A 71 -7.55 -2.88 6.27
C GLN A 71 -8.55 -2.33 7.29
N HIS A 72 -9.06 -1.11 7.07
CA HIS A 72 -10.02 -0.51 7.98
C HIS A 72 -11.31 -1.32 8.02
N ALA A 73 -11.85 -1.69 6.85
CA ALA A 73 -13.05 -2.52 6.76
C ALA A 73 -12.83 -3.89 7.42
N ARG A 74 -11.69 -4.53 7.17
CA ARG A 74 -11.34 -5.81 7.78
C ARG A 74 -11.29 -5.74 9.30
N ARG A 75 -10.51 -4.80 9.86
CA ARG A 75 -10.39 -4.63 11.32
C ARG A 75 -11.75 -4.36 11.96
N SER A 76 -12.59 -3.58 11.30
CA SER A 76 -13.96 -3.30 11.76
C SER A 76 -14.82 -4.56 11.77
N ALA A 77 -14.77 -5.36 10.70
CA ALA A 77 -15.49 -6.62 10.61
C ALA A 77 -15.00 -7.66 11.65
N GLU A 78 -13.69 -7.74 11.90
CA GLU A 78 -13.09 -8.60 12.92
C GLU A 78 -13.54 -8.21 14.33
N GLU A 79 -13.50 -6.92 14.68
CA GLU A 79 -13.94 -6.42 16.00
C GLU A 79 -15.45 -6.67 16.24
N LEU A 80 -16.26 -6.58 15.18
CA LEU A 80 -17.69 -6.89 15.24
C LEU A 80 -17.97 -8.40 15.32
N GLY A 81 -16.97 -9.27 15.13
CA GLY A 81 -17.13 -10.72 15.03
C GLY A 81 -17.90 -11.15 13.77
N LYS A 82 -17.83 -10.34 12.69
CA LYS A 82 -18.59 -10.49 11.44
C LYS A 82 -17.69 -10.47 10.20
N PRO A 83 -16.75 -11.43 10.06
CA PRO A 83 -15.79 -11.46 8.94
C PRO A 83 -16.45 -11.52 7.56
N GLU A 84 -17.68 -12.01 7.46
CA GLU A 84 -18.48 -12.04 6.23
C GLU A 84 -18.73 -10.64 5.64
N LEU A 85 -18.77 -9.59 6.47
CA LEU A 85 -18.92 -8.21 6.01
C LEU A 85 -17.71 -7.75 5.20
N PHE A 86 -16.49 -8.16 5.61
CA PHE A 86 -15.29 -7.91 4.81
C PHE A 86 -15.25 -8.80 3.57
N ALA A 87 -15.62 -10.07 3.69
CA ALA A 87 -15.67 -10.99 2.54
C ALA A 87 -16.61 -10.48 1.43
N ALA A 88 -17.70 -9.82 1.78
CA ALA A 88 -18.64 -9.20 0.84
C ALA A 88 -18.01 -8.09 -0.04
N LEU A 89 -16.90 -7.48 0.39
CA LEU A 89 -16.15 -6.51 -0.43
C LEU A 89 -15.40 -7.19 -1.57
N GLY A 90 -15.14 -8.50 -1.47
CA GLY A 90 -14.56 -9.34 -2.50
C GLY A 90 -13.11 -8.99 -2.85
N PHE A 91 -12.29 -8.56 -1.90
CA PHE A 91 -10.89 -8.22 -2.18
C PHE A 91 -10.04 -9.44 -2.55
N GLU A 92 -9.59 -9.47 -3.80
CA GLU A 92 -8.91 -10.62 -4.44
C GLU A 92 -7.51 -10.25 -4.98
N GLY A 93 -7.01 -9.06 -4.64
CA GLY A 93 -5.80 -8.49 -5.24
C GLY A 93 -6.07 -7.79 -6.57
N PHE A 94 -5.04 -7.63 -7.40
CA PHE A 94 -5.08 -6.89 -8.67
C PHE A 94 -4.75 -7.81 -9.85
N ASP A 95 -5.16 -7.43 -11.06
CA ASP A 95 -4.89 -8.23 -12.26
C ASP A 95 -3.45 -8.03 -12.75
N LEU A 96 -2.64 -9.07 -12.68
CA LEU A 96 -1.23 -9.05 -13.13
C LEU A 96 -1.06 -8.58 -14.58
N ASN A 97 -2.01 -8.87 -15.47
CA ASN A 97 -1.83 -8.64 -16.90
C ASN A 97 -2.30 -7.27 -17.36
N ASN A 98 -3.19 -6.63 -16.60
CA ASN A 98 -3.91 -5.44 -17.05
C ASN A 98 -3.86 -4.29 -16.04
N ASP A 99 -3.24 -4.49 -14.88
CA ASP A 99 -3.26 -3.52 -13.79
C ASP A 99 -1.88 -3.32 -13.16
N ASP A 100 -1.30 -2.13 -13.35
CA ASP A 100 -0.03 -1.72 -12.77
C ASP A 100 -0.05 -1.74 -11.23
N HIS A 101 -1.23 -1.66 -10.59
CA HIS A 101 -1.39 -1.78 -9.14
C HIS A 101 -0.89 -3.14 -8.62
N TYR A 102 -0.92 -4.19 -9.44
CA TYR A 102 -0.35 -5.49 -9.06
C TYR A 102 1.15 -5.39 -8.74
N GLY A 103 1.92 -4.69 -9.58
CA GLY A 103 3.36 -4.51 -9.36
C GLY A 103 3.65 -3.71 -8.08
N VAL A 104 2.89 -2.62 -7.88
CA VAL A 104 2.99 -1.81 -6.65
C VAL A 104 2.64 -2.62 -5.42
N ALA A 105 1.54 -3.36 -5.45
CA ALA A 105 1.08 -4.22 -4.37
C ALA A 105 2.14 -5.27 -3.98
N LYS A 106 2.78 -5.90 -4.96
CA LYS A 106 3.89 -6.85 -4.73
C LYS A 106 5.06 -6.18 -4.03
N VAL A 107 5.45 -4.98 -4.45
CA VAL A 107 6.55 -4.25 -3.80
C VAL A 107 6.20 -3.87 -2.37
N LEU A 108 5.01 -3.28 -2.13
CA LEU A 108 4.56 -2.90 -0.78
C LEU A 108 4.55 -4.12 0.16
N VAL A 109 3.95 -5.23 -0.27
CA VAL A 109 3.72 -6.40 0.59
C VAL A 109 4.96 -7.27 0.74
N GLU A 110 5.60 -7.64 -0.37
CA GLU A 110 6.64 -8.68 -0.35
C GLU A 110 8.05 -8.12 -0.22
N LYS A 111 8.28 -6.85 -0.58
CA LYS A 111 9.59 -6.21 -0.48
C LYS A 111 9.71 -5.32 0.72
N LEU A 112 8.66 -4.54 0.99
CA LEU A 112 8.63 -3.61 2.10
C LEU A 112 7.90 -4.15 3.33
N ASN A 113 7.34 -5.36 3.30
CA ASN A 113 6.59 -5.93 4.43
C ASN A 113 5.47 -5.01 4.96
N ARG A 114 4.85 -4.20 4.09
CA ARG A 114 3.72 -3.33 4.41
C ARG A 114 2.41 -4.03 4.04
N PHE A 115 1.32 -3.75 4.76
CA PHE A 115 0.00 -4.34 4.49
C PHE A 115 -0.04 -5.89 4.47
N THR A 116 0.91 -6.54 5.15
CA THR A 116 1.04 -8.01 5.20
C THR A 116 -0.08 -8.69 5.99
N ASP A 117 -0.84 -7.93 6.78
CA ASP A 117 -2.06 -8.41 7.38
C ASP A 117 -3.12 -8.65 6.31
N LEU A 118 -3.29 -7.77 5.32
CA LEU A 118 -4.40 -7.82 4.37
C LEU A 118 -4.35 -9.08 3.47
N PRO A 119 -5.36 -9.97 3.52
CA PRO A 119 -5.36 -11.18 2.71
C PRO A 119 -5.44 -10.82 1.22
N ASN A 120 -4.77 -11.61 0.39
CA ASN A 120 -4.71 -11.43 -1.07
C ASN A 120 -4.08 -10.12 -1.55
N ALA A 121 -3.45 -9.32 -0.68
CA ALA A 121 -2.92 -8.01 -1.06
C ALA A 121 -1.91 -8.08 -2.23
N SER A 122 -1.10 -9.14 -2.31
CA SER A 122 -0.18 -9.39 -3.44
C SER A 122 -0.66 -10.47 -4.43
N ALA A 123 -1.92 -10.91 -4.32
CA ALA A 123 -2.46 -11.95 -5.18
C ALA A 123 -2.82 -11.41 -6.57
N ASN A 124 -2.75 -12.29 -7.57
CA ASN A 124 -3.30 -12.02 -8.88
C ASN A 124 -4.81 -12.31 -8.84
N SER A 125 -5.63 -11.29 -9.07
CA SER A 125 -7.10 -11.43 -9.05
C SER A 125 -7.63 -12.21 -10.25
N HIS A 126 -6.81 -12.37 -11.31
CA HIS A 126 -7.23 -12.94 -12.59
C HIS A 126 -8.47 -12.24 -13.20
N SER A 127 -8.74 -10.99 -12.79
CA SER A 127 -9.95 -10.26 -13.16
C SER A 127 -9.68 -8.79 -13.40
N VAL A 128 -9.87 -8.37 -14.65
CA VAL A 128 -9.84 -6.96 -15.08
C VAL A 128 -10.87 -6.08 -14.37
N ALA A 129 -11.88 -6.68 -13.73
CA ALA A 129 -12.94 -5.96 -13.02
C ALA A 129 -12.56 -5.59 -11.57
N SER A 130 -11.44 -6.11 -11.05
CA SER A 130 -10.99 -5.89 -9.67
C SER A 130 -10.80 -4.40 -9.35
N LEU A 131 -9.95 -3.69 -10.12
CA LEU A 131 -9.67 -2.27 -9.89
C LEU A 131 -10.89 -1.35 -10.05
N PRO A 132 -11.71 -1.43 -11.13
CA PRO A 132 -12.94 -0.64 -11.23
C PRO A 132 -13.88 -0.80 -10.03
N ARG A 133 -14.02 -2.02 -9.50
CA ARG A 133 -14.82 -2.27 -8.30
C ARG A 133 -14.21 -1.60 -7.07
N TYR A 134 -12.89 -1.70 -6.87
CA TYR A 134 -12.24 -1.05 -5.72
C TYR A 134 -12.38 0.48 -5.77
N ARG A 135 -12.36 1.08 -6.96
CA ARG A 135 -12.65 2.51 -7.15
C ARG A 135 -14.08 2.87 -6.73
N GLN A 136 -15.07 2.06 -7.08
CA GLN A 136 -16.45 2.24 -6.61
C GLN A 136 -16.56 2.12 -5.08
N LEU A 137 -15.83 1.19 -4.47
CA LEU A 137 -15.76 1.08 -3.02
C LEU A 137 -15.12 2.33 -2.40
N LEU A 138 -14.05 2.87 -2.98
CA LEU A 138 -13.42 4.11 -2.52
C LEU A 138 -14.39 5.30 -2.55
N GLU A 139 -15.22 5.42 -3.59
CA GLU A 139 -16.24 6.47 -3.68
C GLU A 139 -17.25 6.41 -2.51
N ARG A 140 -17.66 5.20 -2.12
CA ARG A 140 -18.56 4.97 -0.96
C ARG A 140 -17.84 5.12 0.37
N TYR A 141 -16.54 4.80 0.41
CA TYR A 141 -15.74 4.89 1.62
C TYR A 141 -15.46 6.33 2.02
N GLU A 142 -15.26 7.26 1.08
CA GLU A 142 -14.82 8.61 1.45
C GLU A 142 -15.80 9.40 2.35
N PRO A 143 -17.12 9.32 2.18
CA PRO A 143 -18.07 9.86 3.15
C PRO A 143 -17.96 9.20 4.55
N ILE A 144 -17.80 7.87 4.60
CA ILE A 144 -17.62 7.11 5.84
C ILE A 144 -16.33 7.55 6.54
N ARG A 145 -15.23 7.60 5.80
CA ARG A 145 -13.90 8.03 6.28
C ARG A 145 -13.93 9.43 6.87
N ARG A 146 -14.56 10.38 6.18
CA ARG A 146 -14.71 11.76 6.67
C ARG A 146 -15.51 11.85 7.98
N THR A 147 -16.59 11.07 8.09
CA THR A 147 -17.40 10.99 9.31
C THR A 147 -16.57 10.46 10.48
N LEU A 148 -15.79 9.41 10.26
CA LEU A 148 -14.97 8.77 11.29
C LEU A 148 -13.73 9.60 11.66
N LEU A 149 -13.17 10.38 10.73
CA LEU A 149 -12.08 11.34 10.99
C LEU A 149 -12.54 12.60 11.74
N ALA A 150 -13.81 13.01 11.58
CA ALA A 150 -14.36 14.14 12.32
C ALA A 150 -14.56 13.81 13.82
N GLY A 151 -14.62 12.53 14.17
CA GLY A 151 -14.53 12.07 15.55
C GLY A 151 -13.10 12.23 16.09
N SER A 152 -12.96 12.47 17.39
CA SER A 152 -11.65 12.66 18.07
C SER A 152 -10.73 11.43 18.06
N ASN A 153 -11.15 10.35 17.41
CA ASN A 153 -10.40 9.13 17.19
C ASN A 153 -10.88 8.51 15.87
N TYR A 154 -9.97 7.98 15.05
CA TYR A 154 -10.33 7.24 13.85
C TYR A 154 -11.06 5.95 14.27
N GLY A 155 -12.38 6.02 14.34
CA GLY A 155 -13.22 4.92 14.81
C GLY A 155 -13.32 3.81 13.77
N LEU A 156 -13.52 2.57 14.25
CA LEU A 156 -13.90 1.46 13.39
C LEU A 156 -15.27 1.71 12.73
N MET A 157 -15.48 1.12 11.57
CA MET A 157 -16.78 1.16 10.89
C MET A 157 -17.82 0.38 11.68
N SER A 158 -19.05 0.90 11.74
CA SER A 158 -20.20 0.12 12.17
C SER A 158 -20.57 -0.94 11.13
N GLU A 159 -21.42 -1.89 11.52
CA GLU A 159 -21.99 -2.86 10.59
C GLU A 159 -22.73 -2.20 9.42
N ASP A 160 -23.49 -1.13 9.68
CA ASP A 160 -24.24 -0.41 8.63
C ASP A 160 -23.29 0.27 7.64
N GLN A 161 -22.18 0.83 8.12
CA GLN A 161 -21.16 1.44 7.25
C GLN A 161 -20.44 0.39 6.39
N LEU A 162 -20.20 -0.82 6.92
CA LEU A 162 -19.63 -1.93 6.14
C LEU A 162 -20.61 -2.42 5.06
N LYS A 163 -21.91 -2.48 5.36
CA LYS A 163 -22.95 -2.81 4.39
C LYS A 163 -23.10 -1.73 3.32
N GLU A 164 -23.10 -0.46 3.72
CA GLU A 164 -23.10 0.69 2.80
C GLU A 164 -21.89 0.63 1.85
N LEU A 165 -20.70 0.35 2.38
CA LEU A 165 -19.49 0.18 1.58
C LEU A 165 -19.66 -0.95 0.55
N ALA A 166 -20.12 -2.13 0.98
CA ALA A 166 -20.43 -3.26 0.10
C ALA A 166 -21.56 -2.96 -0.90
N GLY A 167 -22.44 -2.00 -0.60
CA GLY A 167 -23.60 -1.62 -1.41
C GLY A 167 -24.78 -2.59 -1.26
N VAL A 168 -24.95 -3.13 -0.05
CA VAL A 168 -26.03 -4.07 0.32
C VAL A 168 -26.91 -3.53 1.42
#